data_AF-A0A9X8VD59-F1
#
_entry.id   AF-A0A9X8VD59-F1
#
_cell.length_a   1.000
_cell.length_b   1.000
_cell.length_c   1.000
_cell.angle_alpha   90.00
_cell.angle_beta   90.00
_cell.angle_gamma   90.00
#
_symmetry.space_group_name_H-M   'P 1'
#
loop_
_entity.id
_entity.type
_entity.pdbx_description
1 polymer ?
#
loop_
_entity_poly.entity_id
_entity_poly.type
_entity_poly.pdbx_seq_one_letter_code
_entity_poly.pdbx_strand_id
1 'polypeptide(L)' 'TETGGFMITPLPGATELKAGSATRPFFGVQPALVDNVGTPQEGACEGNLVIVDSWPGQARTLFGDHDRFEQTYFST' A
#
# COMPACT_ATOMS: atom_id res chain seq x y z
N THR A 1 -0.04 -10.70 -1.08
CA THR A 1 -1.12 -11.61 -0.65
C THR A 1 -2.01 -10.96 0.39
N GLU A 2 -1.39 -10.29 1.35
CA GLU A 2 -1.89 -9.59 2.52
C GLU A 2 -2.93 -8.49 2.21
N THR A 3 -3.00 -8.04 0.96
CA THR A 3 -3.92 -7.00 0.51
C THR A 3 -5.24 -7.51 0.00
N GLY A 4 -5.37 -8.82 -0.25
CA GLY A 4 -6.59 -9.47 -0.74
C GLY A 4 -7.02 -9.09 -2.18
N GLY A 5 -6.59 -7.95 -2.70
CA GLY A 5 -6.93 -7.46 -4.04
C GLY A 5 -5.95 -6.40 -4.56
N PHE A 6 -6.32 -5.77 -5.68
CA PHE A 6 -5.51 -4.72 -6.32
C PHE A 6 -5.44 -3.47 -5.44
N MET A 7 -4.23 -2.92 -5.31
CA MET A 7 -3.97 -1.72 -4.50
C MET A 7 -3.67 -0.50 -5.36
N ILE A 8 -2.77 -0.64 -6.33
CA ILE A 8 -2.39 0.38 -7.30
C ILE A 8 -2.52 -0.27 -8.68
N THR A 9 -3.44 0.23 -9.49
CA THR A 9 -3.76 -0.39 -10.79
C THR A 9 -4.45 0.61 -11.71
N PRO A 10 -4.18 0.58 -13.04
CA PRO A 10 -4.94 1.36 -13.98
C PRO A 10 -6.37 0.82 -14.11
N LEU A 11 -7.34 1.72 -14.28
CA LEU A 11 -8.68 1.38 -14.71
C LEU A 11 -8.74 1.52 -16.24
N PRO A 12 -8.96 0.44 -17.00
CA PRO A 12 -9.03 0.54 -18.46
C PRO A 12 -10.17 1.46 -18.86
N GLY A 13 -9.86 2.50 -19.65
CA GLY A 13 -10.81 3.54 -20.05
C GLY A 13 -10.86 4.79 -19.15
N ALA A 14 -10.16 4.80 -18.01
CA ALA A 14 -10.08 5.97 -17.12
C ALA A 14 -8.63 6.44 -16.86
N THR A 15 -7.64 5.56 -17.00
CA THR A 15 -6.24 5.87 -16.70
C THR A 15 -5.36 5.69 -17.93
N GLU A 16 -4.67 6.76 -18.35
CA GLU A 16 -3.60 6.67 -19.36
C GLU A 16 -2.42 5.85 -18.86
N LEU A 17 -1.86 5.02 -19.75
CA LEU A 17 -0.81 4.07 -19.38
C LEU A 17 0.58 4.63 -19.64
N LYS A 18 1.52 4.30 -18.75
CA LYS A 18 2.96 4.45 -18.93
C LYS A 18 3.63 3.10 -18.72
N ALA A 19 4.44 2.66 -19.68
CA ALA A 19 5.07 1.33 -19.61
C ALA A 19 5.90 1.18 -18.32
N GLY A 20 5.62 0.13 -17.55
CA GLY A 20 6.28 -0.14 -16.27
C GLY A 20 5.65 0.53 -15.03
N SER A 21 4.64 1.39 -15.19
CA SER A 21 3.95 2.05 -14.07
C SER A 21 2.66 1.32 -13.67
N ALA A 22 2.45 1.16 -12.35
CA ALA A 22 1.16 0.73 -11.79
C ALA A 22 0.09 1.83 -11.79
N THR A 23 0.48 3.09 -12.09
CA THR A 23 -0.36 4.29 -12.22
C THR A 23 -0.89 4.88 -10.90
N ARG A 24 -2.16 4.66 -10.54
CA ARG A 24 -2.87 5.34 -9.45
C ARG A 24 -3.45 4.33 -8.44
N PRO A 25 -3.66 4.73 -7.18
CA PRO A 25 -4.31 3.87 -6.19
C PRO A 25 -5.75 3.53 -6.59
N PHE A 26 -6.19 2.36 -6.16
CA PHE A 26 -7.57 1.92 -6.27
C PHE A 26 -8.45 2.60 -5.20
N PHE A 27 -9.77 2.46 -5.33
CA PHE A 27 -10.70 3.10 -4.40
C PHE A 27 -10.50 2.59 -2.97
N GLY A 28 -10.45 3.53 -2.01
CA GLY A 28 -10.23 3.23 -0.59
C GLY A 28 -8.76 2.97 -0.22
N VAL A 29 -7.82 3.04 -1.17
CA VAL A 29 -6.39 2.85 -0.90
C VAL A 29 -5.70 4.21 -0.81
N GLN A 30 -5.04 4.47 0.32
CA GLN A 30 -4.29 5.71 0.58
C GLN A 30 -2.79 5.39 0.70
N PRO A 31 -2.03 5.36 -0.42
CA PRO A 31 -0.60 5.10 -0.38
C PRO A 31 0.19 6.36 0.02
N ALA A 32 1.29 6.15 0.73
CA ALA A 32 2.30 7.18 0.98
C ALA A 32 3.71 6.59 0.80
N LEU A 33 4.68 7.46 0.54
CA LEU A 33 6.10 7.11 0.56
C LEU A 33 6.72 7.70 1.82
N VAL A 34 7.50 6.89 2.53
CA VAL A 34 8.26 7.31 3.71
C VAL A 34 9.74 7.00 3.53
N ASP A 35 10.61 7.75 4.21
CA ASP A 35 12.02 7.39 4.32
C ASP A 35 12.23 6.22 5.32
N ASN A 36 13.49 5.86 5.58
CA ASN A 36 13.83 4.77 6.51
C ASN A 36 13.56 5.09 7.98
N VAL A 37 13.20 6.33 8.32
CA VAL A 37 12.84 6.73 9.68
C VAL A 37 11.34 7.04 9.82
N GLY A 38 10.55 6.75 8.78
CA GLY A 38 9.09 6.89 8.78
C GLY A 38 8.58 8.29 8.42
N THR A 39 9.43 9.19 7.92
CA THR A 39 9.02 10.55 7.54
C THR A 39 8.35 10.55 6.16
N PRO A 40 7.11 11.06 6.02
CA PRO A 40 6.43 11.17 4.74
C PRO A 40 7.19 12.03 3.72
N GLN A 41 7.21 11.58 2.47
CA GLN A 41 7.80 12.28 1.32
C GLN A 41 6.68 12.82 0.42
N GLU A 42 6.86 14.05 -0.09
CA GLU A 42 5.86 14.73 -0.92
C GLU A 42 6.37 14.97 -2.36
N GLY A 43 5.44 15.06 -3.31
CA GLY A 43 5.74 15.33 -4.71
C GLY A 43 6.37 14.15 -5.45
N ALA A 44 7.20 14.44 -6.45
CA ALA A 44 7.95 13.42 -7.19
C ALA A 44 9.12 12.93 -6.33
N CYS A 45 8.96 11.76 -5.71
CA CYS A 45 9.91 11.20 -4.76
C CYS A 45 9.94 9.66 -4.87
N GLU A 46 10.87 9.05 -4.14
CA GLU A 46 11.00 7.61 -3.94
C GLU A 46 11.13 7.31 -2.44
N GLY A 47 10.78 6.08 -2.03
CA GLY A 47 10.82 5.68 -0.64
C GLY A 47 10.12 4.35 -0.38
N ASN A 48 9.93 4.04 0.89
CA ASN A 48 9.21 2.86 1.34
C ASN A 48 7.70 3.10 1.16
N LEU A 49 7.02 2.18 0.47
CA LEU A 49 5.58 2.27 0.23
C LEU A 49 4.81 1.78 1.45
N VAL A 50 3.94 2.65 2.00
CA VAL A 50 3.02 2.34 3.08
C VAL A 50 1.58 2.68 2.70
N ILE A 51 0.60 2.05 3.35
CA ILE A 51 -0.82 2.40 3.22
C ILE A 51 -1.29 2.95 4.56
N VAL A 52 -1.77 4.20 4.58
CA VAL A 52 -1.99 4.95 5.84
C VAL A 52 -3.34 4.69 6.50
N ASP A 53 -4.24 3.96 5.83
CA ASP A 53 -5.55 3.57 6.36
C ASP A 53 -5.96 2.18 5.84
N SER A 54 -6.88 1.52 6.52
CA SER A 54 -7.34 0.18 6.16
C SER A 54 -8.17 0.17 4.86
N TRP A 55 -8.29 -1.01 4.26
CA TRP A 55 -9.19 -1.29 3.15
C TRP A 55 -10.00 -2.57 3.40
N PRO A 56 -11.14 -2.76 2.72
CA PRO A 56 -12.02 -3.91 2.99
C PRO A 56 -11.36 -5.29 2.82
N GLY A 57 -10.39 -5.40 1.91
CA GLY A 57 -9.69 -6.65 1.59
C GLY A 57 -8.44 -6.93 2.44
N GLN A 58 -8.08 -6.07 3.39
CA GLN A 58 -6.86 -6.23 4.18
C GLN A 58 -6.90 -7.51 5.01
N ALA A 59 -5.80 -8.27 5.01
CA ALA A 59 -5.62 -9.40 5.90
C ALA A 59 -5.82 -8.98 7.37
N ARG A 60 -6.43 -9.86 8.17
CA ARG A 60 -6.80 -9.52 9.56
C ARG A 60 -5.82 -10.03 10.60
N THR A 61 -5.07 -11.09 10.28
CA THR A 61 -4.09 -11.71 11.17
C THR A 61 -3.23 -12.71 10.40
N LEU A 62 -2.14 -13.17 11.00
CA LEU A 62 -1.55 -14.47 10.70
C LEU A 62 -2.21 -15.53 11.58
N PHE A 63 -2.48 -16.71 11.01
CA PHE A 63 -3.17 -17.77 11.73
C PHE A 63 -2.30 -18.31 12.88
N GLY A 64 -2.85 -18.27 14.09
CA GLY A 64 -2.17 -18.72 15.31
C GLY A 64 -1.12 -17.75 15.88
N ASP A 65 -0.94 -16.57 15.28
CA ASP A 65 0.15 -15.65 15.67
C ASP A 65 -0.19 -14.18 15.31
N HIS A 66 -1.04 -13.53 16.10
CA HIS A 66 -1.43 -12.13 15.87
C HIS A 66 -0.30 -11.15 16.21
N ASP A 67 0.50 -11.44 17.24
CA ASP A 67 1.61 -10.58 17.66
C ASP A 67 2.64 -10.44 16.53
N ARG A 68 2.94 -11.55 15.83
CA ARG A 68 3.80 -11.49 14.64
C ARG A 68 3.16 -10.71 13.49
N PHE A 69 1.84 -10.72 13.33
CA PHE A 69 1.16 -9.91 12.32
C PHE A 69 1.36 -8.40 12.59
N GLU A 70 1.18 -7.98 13.83
CA GLU A 70 1.44 -6.59 14.24
C GLU A 70 2.92 -6.23 14.03
N GLN A 71 3.83 -7.07 14.54
CA GLN A 71 5.27 -6.82 14.43
C GLN A 71 5.76 -6.74 12.99
N THR A 72 5.25 -7.59 12.11
CA THR A 72 5.74 -7.67 10.72
C THR A 72 5.24 -6.51 9.86
N TYR A 73 3.99 -6.08 10.06
CA TYR A 73 3.32 -5.17 9.11
C TYR A 73 3.02 -3.77 9.68
N PHE A 74 3.09 -3.58 11.00
CA PHE A 74 2.70 -2.33 11.66
C PHE A 74 3.73 -1.81 12.68
N SER A 75 4.75 -2.59 13.03
CA SER A 75 5.89 -2.10 13.81
C SER A 75 6.87 -1.32 12.93
N THR A 76 7.49 -0.29 13.51
CA THR A 76 8.59 0.49 12.91
C THR A 76 9.94 -0.16 13.18
#